data_AF-A0A0F7JJJ1-F1
#
_entry.id   AF-A0A0F7JJJ1-F1
#
_cell.length_a   1.000
_cell.length_b   1.000
_cell.length_c   1.000
_cell.angle_alpha   90.00
_cell.angle_beta   90.00
_cell.angle_gamma   90.00
#
_symmetry.space_group_name_H-M   'P 1'
#
loop_
_entity.id
_entity.type
_entity.pdbx_description
1 polymer ?
#
loop_
_entity_poly.entity_id
_entity_poly.type
_entity_poly.pdbx_seq_one_letter_code
_entity_poly.pdbx_strand_id
1 'polypeptide(L)'
;MPQSTPGPRPAPLLLLPDLGDLLRLHPQFNAGTVTELLAHLGAREVRWASSPDADHPLRDALPAAGIDIHDLPLPDWAWADAEHEQLLGFLNQYPQGRERRRRAQAAEQALAALVTAPLDPARLLSRGFLAEVEATRAEVRAALDEGPGTRWRQRRLDDLAARLDGQTGVILIPLDDLPTLLARLPGAALPDLTGFQPGEVSRVRALADRAWQLREEDDLNALLAALDREAGDRVTPRAELDAAAASIHLAVGDLPGARTRLERAAHALDDGQPRSLAGLVLARLGQVRDALGDRELAQRTYRAVLALNHAPQVARAAAEEGLREAFALHLN
;
A
#
# COMPACT_ATOMS: atom_id res chain seq x y z
N MET A 1 -10.40 -6.13 55.32
CA MET A 1 -10.99 -5.62 54.06
C MET A 1 -10.43 -6.47 52.93
N PRO A 2 -11.27 -7.19 52.17
CA PRO A 2 -10.77 -7.96 51.04
C PRO A 2 -10.28 -6.99 49.97
N GLN A 3 -9.01 -7.10 49.60
CA GLN A 3 -8.45 -6.39 48.46
C GLN A 3 -9.13 -6.95 47.21
N SER A 4 -9.95 -6.13 46.57
CA SER A 4 -10.50 -6.39 45.25
C SER A 4 -9.34 -6.60 44.29
N THR A 5 -9.15 -7.84 43.85
CA THR A 5 -8.29 -8.17 42.72
C THR A 5 -8.72 -7.30 41.54
N PRO A 6 -7.82 -6.48 40.95
CA PRO A 6 -8.17 -5.72 39.77
C PRO A 6 -8.56 -6.73 38.69
N GLY A 7 -9.76 -6.57 38.13
CA GLY A 7 -10.22 -7.36 37.00
C GLY A 7 -9.24 -7.26 35.83
N PRO A 8 -9.31 -8.19 34.87
CA PRO A 8 -8.44 -8.15 33.69
C PRO A 8 -8.53 -6.76 33.05
N ARG A 9 -7.38 -6.11 32.87
CA ARG A 9 -7.34 -4.83 32.14
C ARG A 9 -7.91 -5.08 30.74
N PRO A 10 -8.77 -4.19 30.21
CA PRO A 10 -9.22 -4.30 28.84
C PRO A 10 -7.99 -4.36 27.91
N ALA A 11 -8.07 -5.20 26.89
CA ALA A 11 -6.99 -5.34 25.91
C ALA A 11 -6.69 -3.95 25.30
N PRO A 12 -5.41 -3.54 25.19
CA PRO A 12 -5.07 -2.22 24.67
C PRO A 12 -5.48 -2.09 23.19
N LEU A 13 -5.62 -0.85 22.74
CA LEU A 13 -5.64 -0.54 21.31
C LEU A 13 -4.23 -0.71 20.75
N LEU A 14 -4.05 -1.58 19.76
CA LEU A 14 -2.79 -1.79 19.06
C LEU A 14 -2.74 -0.93 17.80
N LEU A 15 -1.76 -0.03 17.74
CA LEU A 15 -1.53 0.83 16.59
C LEU A 15 -0.54 0.15 15.64
N LEU A 16 -1.03 -0.26 14.47
CA LEU A 16 -0.23 -0.91 13.44
C LEU A 16 0.07 0.10 12.32
N PRO A 17 1.36 0.36 11.99
CA PRO A 17 1.72 1.28 10.93
C PRO A 17 1.28 0.74 9.57
N ASP A 18 0.75 1.66 8.77
CA ASP A 18 0.48 1.48 7.37
C ASP A 18 1.46 2.32 6.54
N LEU A 19 2.10 1.68 5.56
CA LEU A 19 3.07 2.31 4.66
C LEU A 19 2.45 2.71 3.31
N GLY A 20 1.14 2.53 3.10
CA GLY A 20 0.56 2.84 1.80
C GLY A 20 1.06 1.87 0.74
N ASP A 21 1.25 2.40 -0.47
CA ASP A 21 1.86 1.67 -1.58
C ASP A 21 3.32 1.27 -1.34
N LEU A 22 4.02 1.88 -0.36
CA LEU A 22 5.39 1.48 -0.04
C LEU A 22 5.47 0.04 0.47
N LEU A 23 4.36 -0.56 0.93
CA LEU A 23 4.29 -2.00 1.24
C LEU A 23 4.77 -2.88 0.07
N ARG A 24 4.65 -2.41 -1.18
CA ARG A 24 5.11 -3.13 -2.37
C ARG A 24 6.63 -3.07 -2.57
N LEU A 25 7.32 -2.19 -1.83
CA LEU A 25 8.77 -2.00 -1.95
C LEU A 25 9.58 -2.86 -0.99
N HIS A 26 8.96 -3.38 0.07
CA HIS A 26 9.67 -4.00 1.18
C HIS A 26 9.45 -5.52 1.22
N PRO A 27 10.46 -6.33 0.87
CA PRO A 27 10.33 -7.79 0.90
C PRO A 27 10.00 -8.35 2.29
N GLN A 28 10.40 -7.66 3.36
CA GLN A 28 10.23 -8.11 4.74
C GLN A 28 9.11 -7.38 5.50
N PHE A 29 8.47 -6.37 4.89
CA PHE A 29 7.31 -5.68 5.47
C PHE A 29 6.33 -5.29 4.37
N ASN A 30 5.64 -6.28 3.81
CA ASN A 30 4.65 -6.11 2.74
C ASN A 30 3.24 -6.43 3.23
N ALA A 31 2.28 -6.39 2.30
CA ALA A 31 0.88 -6.70 2.60
C ALA A 31 0.68 -8.11 3.20
N GLY A 32 1.48 -9.10 2.77
CA GLY A 32 1.51 -10.44 3.35
C GLY A 32 2.02 -10.42 4.80
N THR A 33 3.06 -9.63 5.08
CA THR A 33 3.58 -9.48 6.45
C THR A 33 2.56 -8.88 7.40
N VAL A 34 1.80 -7.89 6.94
CA VAL A 34 0.70 -7.31 7.72
C VAL A 34 -0.38 -8.37 8.00
N THR A 35 -0.75 -9.19 7.02
CA THR A 35 -1.73 -10.27 7.23
C THR A 35 -1.24 -11.30 8.25
N GLU A 36 0.02 -11.72 8.18
CA GLU A 36 0.63 -12.67 9.11
C GLU A 36 0.76 -12.08 10.52
N LEU A 37 1.08 -10.79 10.62
CA LEU A 37 1.16 -10.09 11.90
C LEU A 37 -0.21 -9.99 12.56
N LEU A 38 -1.26 -9.70 11.81
CA LEU A 38 -2.63 -9.69 12.32
C LEU A 38 -3.08 -11.09 12.78
N ALA A 39 -2.71 -12.13 12.03
CA ALA A 39 -2.95 -13.51 12.44
C ALA A 39 -2.19 -13.87 13.73
N HIS A 40 -0.94 -13.43 13.86
CA HIS A 40 -0.12 -13.60 15.08
C HIS A 40 -0.77 -12.92 16.29
N LEU A 41 -1.36 -11.74 16.10
CA LEU A 41 -2.12 -11.01 17.12
C LEU A 41 -3.52 -11.60 17.39
N GLY A 42 -3.94 -12.61 16.63
CA GLY A 42 -5.28 -13.21 16.72
C GLY A 42 -6.40 -12.28 16.23
N ALA A 43 -6.07 -11.24 15.46
CA ALA A 43 -7.02 -10.29 14.93
C ALA A 43 -7.74 -10.85 13.70
N ARG A 44 -9.08 -10.81 13.71
CA ARG A 44 -9.93 -11.15 12.55
C ARG A 44 -10.56 -9.93 11.89
N GLU A 45 -10.39 -8.77 12.52
CA GLU A 45 -10.88 -7.51 12.03
C GLU A 45 -9.87 -6.42 12.39
N VAL A 46 -9.83 -5.39 11.55
CA VAL A 46 -9.02 -4.19 11.78
C VAL A 46 -9.86 -2.96 11.57
N ARG A 47 -9.57 -1.93 12.35
CA ARG A 47 -10.07 -0.58 12.06
C ARG A 47 -9.12 0.11 11.10
N TRP A 48 -9.69 0.89 10.19
CA TRP A 48 -8.95 1.58 9.16
C TRP A 48 -8.98 3.09 9.41
N ALA A 49 -7.84 3.65 9.79
CA ALA A 49 -7.59 5.10 9.86
C ALA A 49 -6.56 5.56 8.81
N SER A 50 -6.34 4.73 7.79
CA SER A 50 -5.37 4.99 6.73
C SER A 50 -6.02 5.62 5.49
N SER A 51 -5.26 5.74 4.40
CA SER A 51 -5.67 6.33 3.13
C SER A 51 -7.03 5.78 2.66
N PRO A 52 -7.93 6.63 2.11
CA PRO A 52 -9.15 6.19 1.45
C PRO A 52 -8.89 5.56 0.07
N ASP A 53 -7.62 5.45 -0.34
CA ASP A 53 -7.23 4.87 -1.61
C ASP A 53 -7.80 3.45 -1.80
N ALA A 54 -8.59 3.33 -2.87
CA ALA A 54 -9.22 2.08 -3.26
C ALA A 54 -8.24 1.11 -3.92
N ASP A 55 -7.01 1.48 -4.23
CA ASP A 55 -6.00 0.58 -4.81
C ASP A 55 -4.94 0.13 -3.78
N HIS A 56 -5.14 0.52 -2.52
CA HIS A 56 -4.23 0.24 -1.43
C HIS A 56 -3.96 -1.28 -1.26
N PRO A 57 -2.69 -1.73 -1.14
CA PRO A 57 -2.33 -3.15 -1.06
C PRO A 57 -3.12 -3.97 -0.04
N LEU A 58 -3.29 -3.41 1.16
CA LEU A 58 -4.02 -4.07 2.25
C LEU A 58 -5.53 -4.24 2.00
N ARG A 59 -6.13 -3.43 1.13
CA ARG A 59 -7.56 -3.57 0.80
C ARG A 59 -7.86 -4.83 -0.03
N ASP A 60 -6.83 -5.43 -0.63
CA ASP A 60 -6.90 -6.72 -1.29
C ASP A 60 -6.42 -7.84 -0.36
N ALA A 61 -5.27 -7.64 0.28
CA ALA A 61 -4.62 -8.68 1.07
C ALA A 61 -5.42 -9.08 2.31
N LEU A 62 -6.02 -8.12 3.03
CA LEU A 62 -6.72 -8.41 4.28
C LEU A 62 -8.02 -9.21 4.05
N PRO A 63 -8.94 -8.80 3.15
CA PRO A 63 -10.14 -9.61 2.89
C PRO A 63 -9.80 -10.98 2.32
N ALA A 64 -8.76 -11.09 1.48
CA ALA A 64 -8.30 -12.36 0.95
C ALA A 64 -7.80 -13.31 2.05
N ALA A 65 -7.14 -12.76 3.07
CA ALA A 65 -6.74 -13.47 4.29
C ALA A 65 -7.91 -13.74 5.26
N GLY A 66 -9.12 -13.26 4.98
CA GLY A 66 -10.30 -13.39 5.84
C GLY A 66 -10.31 -12.42 7.03
N ILE A 67 -9.67 -11.26 6.88
CA ILE A 67 -9.64 -10.18 7.87
C ILE A 67 -10.58 -9.07 7.40
N ASP A 68 -11.57 -8.75 8.24
CA ASP A 68 -12.54 -7.71 7.95
C ASP A 68 -11.94 -6.31 8.17
N ILE A 69 -12.24 -5.38 7.26
CA ILE A 69 -11.82 -3.98 7.36
C ILE A 69 -13.02 -3.13 7.78
N HIS A 70 -12.87 -2.41 8.90
CA HIS A 70 -13.85 -1.44 9.39
C HIS A 70 -13.33 -0.02 9.22
N ASP A 71 -13.82 0.65 8.19
CA ASP A 71 -13.51 2.06 7.93
C ASP A 71 -13.97 2.96 9.08
N LEU A 72 -13.04 3.73 9.64
CA LEU A 72 -13.41 4.79 10.55
C LEU A 72 -13.98 5.96 9.75
N PRO A 73 -15.09 6.57 10.20
CA PRO A 73 -15.64 7.75 9.56
C PRO A 73 -14.74 8.96 9.85
N LEU A 74 -13.70 9.11 9.03
CA LEU A 74 -12.79 10.25 9.08
C LEU A 74 -13.41 11.43 8.30
N PRO A 75 -13.22 12.67 8.75
CA PRO A 75 -13.58 13.85 7.97
C PRO A 75 -12.87 13.84 6.61
N ASP A 76 -13.50 14.41 5.60
CA ASP A 76 -12.81 14.69 4.34
C ASP A 76 -11.81 15.83 4.57
N TRP A 77 -10.53 15.54 4.37
CA TRP A 77 -9.42 16.48 4.52
C TRP A 77 -8.90 16.98 3.16
N ALA A 78 -9.60 16.76 2.04
CA ALA A 78 -9.18 17.27 0.73
C ALA A 78 -8.97 18.79 0.72
N TRP A 79 -9.68 19.54 1.57
CA TRP A 79 -9.47 20.98 1.75
C TRP A 79 -8.08 21.29 2.34
N ALA A 80 -7.51 20.39 3.14
CA ALA A 80 -6.21 20.57 3.77
C ALA A 80 -5.06 20.45 2.76
N ASP A 81 -5.20 19.56 1.78
CA ASP A 81 -4.27 19.47 0.64
C ASP A 81 -4.29 20.77 -0.17
N ALA A 82 -5.49 21.31 -0.44
CA ALA A 82 -5.64 22.60 -1.11
C ALA A 82 -5.01 23.77 -0.33
N GLU A 83 -5.19 23.83 0.99
CA GLU A 83 -4.53 24.85 1.84
C GLU A 83 -3.01 24.68 1.88
N HIS A 84 -2.51 23.43 1.86
CA HIS A 84 -1.08 23.15 1.79
C HIS A 84 -0.48 23.61 0.45
N GLU A 85 -1.12 23.31 -0.67
CA GLU A 85 -0.71 23.78 -1.99
C GLU A 85 -0.70 25.31 -2.07
N GLN A 86 -1.71 25.98 -1.51
CA GLN A 86 -1.75 27.44 -1.43
C GLN A 86 -0.56 27.99 -0.62
N LEU A 87 -0.27 27.40 0.54
CA LEU A 87 0.91 27.76 1.35
C LEU A 87 2.20 27.65 0.53
N LEU A 88 2.40 26.54 -0.18
CA LEU A 88 3.58 26.35 -1.04
C LEU A 88 3.64 27.41 -2.14
N GLY A 89 2.50 27.77 -2.73
CA GLY A 89 2.37 28.86 -3.69
C GLY A 89 2.79 30.22 -3.11
N PHE A 90 2.34 30.56 -1.90
CA PHE A 90 2.73 31.79 -1.20
C PHE A 90 4.22 31.82 -0.86
N LEU A 91 4.78 30.72 -0.34
CA LEU A 91 6.19 30.63 0.01
C LEU A 91 7.10 30.86 -1.20
N ASN A 92 6.66 30.48 -2.40
CA ASN A 92 7.45 30.64 -3.62
C ASN A 92 7.67 32.11 -4.03
N GLN A 93 6.76 33.00 -3.62
CA GLN A 93 6.78 34.42 -4.01
C GLN A 93 7.93 35.20 -3.36
N TYR A 94 8.43 34.75 -2.20
CA TYR A 94 9.42 35.49 -1.40
C TYR A 94 10.74 34.71 -1.24
N PRO A 95 11.92 35.38 -1.24
CA PRO A 95 13.21 34.70 -1.04
C PRO A 95 13.29 33.87 0.26
N GLN A 96 12.78 34.40 1.37
CA GLN A 96 12.73 33.69 2.66
C GLN A 96 11.80 32.48 2.61
N GLY A 97 10.66 32.58 1.90
CA GLY A 97 9.73 31.47 1.73
C GLY A 97 10.32 30.34 0.87
N ARG A 98 11.12 30.68 -0.15
CA ARG A 98 11.86 29.68 -0.94
C ARG A 98 12.91 28.92 -0.13
N GLU A 99 13.55 29.57 0.85
CA GLU A 99 14.47 28.90 1.78
C GLU A 99 13.71 27.93 2.70
N ARG A 100 12.59 28.38 3.29
CA ARG A 100 11.70 27.54 4.11
C ARG A 100 11.22 26.30 3.35
N ARG A 101 10.78 26.48 2.11
CA ARG A 101 10.37 25.37 1.23
C ARG A 101 11.51 24.39 0.95
N ARG A 102 12.72 24.89 0.64
CA ARG A 102 13.89 24.03 0.42
C ARG A 102 14.23 23.20 1.65
N ARG A 103 14.14 23.79 2.85
CA ARG A 103 14.36 23.10 4.12
C ARG A 103 13.29 22.02 4.37
N ALA A 104 12.01 22.33 4.14
CA ALA A 104 10.93 21.36 4.24
C ALA A 104 11.10 20.20 3.25
N GLN A 105 11.46 20.51 1.99
CA GLN A 105 11.70 19.50 0.96
C GLN A 105 12.88 18.59 1.31
N ALA A 106 13.97 19.14 1.87
CA ALA A 106 15.11 18.33 2.31
C ALA A 106 14.70 17.36 3.44
N ALA A 107 13.85 17.80 4.37
CA ALA A 107 13.29 16.92 5.40
C ALA A 107 12.38 15.84 4.79
N GLU A 108 11.49 16.18 3.85
CA GLU A 108 10.66 15.19 3.16
C GLU A 108 11.48 14.16 2.37
N GLN A 109 12.57 14.59 1.73
CA GLN A 109 13.51 13.68 1.06
C GLN A 109 14.22 12.76 2.06
N ALA A 110 14.60 13.27 3.23
CA ALA A 110 15.18 12.44 4.29
C ALA A 110 14.18 11.39 4.80
N LEU A 111 12.91 11.76 4.96
CA LEU A 111 11.85 10.80 5.31
C LEU A 111 11.66 9.77 4.20
N ALA A 112 11.59 10.20 2.94
CA ALA A 112 11.47 9.31 1.79
C ALA A 112 12.63 8.29 1.75
N ALA A 113 13.87 8.74 1.94
CA ALA A 113 15.04 7.86 2.02
C ALA A 113 14.94 6.87 3.20
N LEU A 114 14.46 7.33 4.35
CA LEU A 114 14.24 6.48 5.53
C LEU A 114 13.20 5.39 5.27
N VAL A 115 12.05 5.74 4.70
CA VAL A 115 10.93 4.79 4.50
C VAL A 115 11.08 3.94 3.24
N THR A 116 11.96 4.28 2.31
CA THR A 116 12.25 3.45 1.13
C THR A 116 13.42 2.48 1.34
N ALA A 117 14.22 2.67 2.39
CA ALA A 117 15.24 1.71 2.78
C ALA A 117 14.60 0.33 3.13
N PRO A 118 15.35 -0.78 3.11
CA PRO A 118 14.82 -2.07 3.54
C PRO A 118 14.26 -2.00 4.97
N LEU A 119 12.99 -2.35 5.13
CA LEU A 119 12.25 -2.37 6.39
C LEU A 119 11.78 -3.79 6.71
N ASP A 120 11.86 -4.11 8.00
CA ASP A 120 11.28 -5.28 8.63
C ASP A 120 10.39 -4.82 9.81
N PRO A 121 9.53 -5.69 10.37
CA PRO A 121 8.62 -5.32 11.45
C PRO A 121 9.34 -4.77 12.69
N ALA A 122 10.48 -5.37 13.05
CA ALA A 122 11.22 -5.00 14.26
C ALA A 122 11.86 -3.61 14.13
N ARG A 123 12.41 -3.30 12.95
CA ARG A 123 12.94 -1.97 12.62
C ARG A 123 11.83 -0.94 12.60
N LEU A 124 10.74 -1.21 11.88
CA LEU A 124 9.62 -0.28 11.70
C LEU A 124 8.97 0.12 13.03
N LEU A 125 8.84 -0.84 13.94
CA LEU A 125 8.23 -0.65 15.26
C LEU A 125 9.24 -0.26 16.35
N SER A 126 10.52 -0.08 15.98
CA SER A 126 11.55 0.32 16.93
C SER A 126 11.38 1.77 17.38
N ARG A 127 11.72 2.04 18.65
CA ARG A 127 11.72 3.41 19.19
C ARG A 127 12.64 4.34 18.42
N GLY A 128 13.79 3.84 17.95
CA GLY A 128 14.75 4.63 17.18
C GLY A 128 14.14 5.10 15.85
N PHE A 129 13.56 4.18 15.09
CA PHE A 129 12.92 4.49 13.81
C PHE A 129 11.76 5.48 13.96
N LEU A 130 10.87 5.26 14.95
CA LEU A 130 9.75 6.18 15.18
C LEU A 130 10.21 7.57 15.64
N ALA A 131 11.30 7.67 16.40
CA ALA A 131 11.90 8.94 16.77
C ALA A 131 12.50 9.67 15.55
N GLU A 132 13.09 8.95 14.59
CA GLU A 132 13.57 9.54 13.33
C GLU A 132 12.39 10.07 12.49
N VAL A 133 11.30 9.31 12.35
CA VAL A 133 10.07 9.77 11.68
C VAL A 133 9.53 11.04 12.33
N GLU A 134 9.41 11.05 13.67
CA GLU A 134 8.94 12.20 14.42
C GLU A 134 9.85 13.43 14.24
N ALA A 135 11.17 13.25 14.29
CA ALA A 135 12.14 14.32 14.10
C ALA A 135 12.02 14.95 12.71
N THR A 136 11.87 14.14 11.67
CA THR A 136 11.69 14.65 10.30
C THR A 136 10.38 15.41 10.15
N ARG A 137 9.30 14.94 10.78
CA ARG A 137 8.01 15.67 10.78
C ARG A 137 8.07 16.98 11.58
N ALA A 138 8.80 17.00 12.69
CA ALA A 138 9.04 18.22 13.45
C ALA A 138 9.85 19.25 12.63
N GLU A 139 10.82 18.80 11.83
CA GLU A 139 11.61 19.65 10.95
C GLU A 139 10.76 20.26 9.81
N VAL A 140 9.89 19.48 9.17
CA VAL A 140 8.93 19.99 8.17
C VAL A 140 8.04 21.07 8.80
N ARG A 141 7.49 20.80 10.00
CA ARG A 141 6.66 21.76 10.72
C ARG A 141 7.43 23.05 11.06
N ALA A 142 8.66 22.92 11.56
CA ALA A 142 9.50 24.08 11.90
C ALA A 142 9.89 24.90 10.67
N ALA A 143 10.13 24.25 9.52
CA ALA A 143 10.46 24.92 8.27
C ALA A 143 9.27 25.71 7.70
N LEU A 144 8.06 25.13 7.75
CA LEU A 144 6.85 25.73 7.18
C LEU A 144 6.13 26.70 8.13
N ASP A 145 6.51 26.75 9.41
CA ASP A 145 5.89 27.55 10.47
C ASP A 145 4.46 27.10 10.81
N GLU A 146 3.92 27.53 11.95
CA GLU A 146 2.54 27.21 12.33
C GLU A 146 1.56 28.15 11.58
N GLY A 147 0.95 27.64 10.52
CA GLY A 147 0.01 28.38 9.67
C GLY A 147 -1.17 27.52 9.21
N PRO A 148 -2.09 28.07 8.40
CA PRO A 148 -3.27 27.35 7.89
C PRO A 148 -2.89 26.01 7.23
N GLY A 149 -1.87 26.02 6.36
CA GLY A 149 -1.38 24.83 5.64
C GLY A 149 -0.61 23.80 6.48
N THR A 150 -0.44 23.99 7.79
CA THR A 150 0.22 23.03 8.71
C THR A 150 -0.62 22.65 9.94
N ARG A 151 -1.63 23.47 10.32
CA ARG A 151 -2.51 23.24 11.48
C ARG A 151 -3.54 22.13 11.28
N TRP A 152 -3.95 21.88 10.04
CA TRP A 152 -4.92 20.83 9.73
C TRP A 152 -4.49 19.46 10.23
N ARG A 153 -3.18 19.15 10.18
CA ARG A 153 -2.67 17.86 10.61
C ARG A 153 -2.82 17.65 12.12
N GLN A 154 -2.51 18.66 12.93
CA GLN A 154 -2.71 18.58 14.38
C GLN A 154 -4.18 18.36 14.70
N ARG A 155 -5.09 19.13 14.07
CA ARG A 155 -6.55 18.97 14.22
C ARG A 155 -7.01 17.56 13.84
N ARG A 156 -6.58 17.06 12.68
CA ARG A 156 -6.87 15.68 12.23
C ARG A 156 -6.45 14.65 13.25
N LEU A 157 -5.24 14.80 13.81
CA LEU A 157 -4.72 13.89 14.82
C LEU A 157 -5.41 14.03 16.19
N ASP A 158 -5.93 15.22 16.53
CA ASP A 158 -6.68 15.46 17.77
C ASP A 158 -8.06 14.81 17.65
N ASP A 159 -8.74 15.02 16.52
CA ASP A 159 -10.03 14.38 16.22
C ASP A 159 -9.92 12.86 16.15
N LEU A 160 -8.84 12.35 15.54
CA LEU A 160 -8.58 10.91 15.49
C LEU A 160 -8.30 10.36 16.89
N ALA A 161 -7.43 10.99 17.68
CA ALA A 161 -7.18 10.56 19.05
C ALA A 161 -8.48 10.53 19.89
N ALA A 162 -9.34 11.55 19.78
CA ALA A 162 -10.62 11.58 20.48
C ALA A 162 -11.56 10.43 20.09
N ARG A 163 -11.54 9.99 18.82
CA ARG A 163 -12.33 8.83 18.33
C ARG A 163 -11.76 7.50 18.79
N LEU A 164 -10.45 7.43 18.98
CA LEU A 164 -9.72 6.23 19.39
C LEU A 164 -9.62 6.06 20.90
N ASP A 165 -9.93 7.10 21.66
CA ASP A 165 -9.92 7.02 23.12
C ASP A 165 -10.91 5.95 23.64
N GLY A 166 -10.47 5.15 24.60
CA GLY A 166 -11.23 4.02 25.16
C GLY A 166 -11.48 2.84 24.20
N GLN A 167 -10.94 2.86 22.98
CA GLN A 167 -11.09 1.77 22.02
C GLN A 167 -10.11 0.61 22.30
N THR A 168 -10.40 -0.55 21.73
CA THR A 168 -9.59 -1.78 21.83
C THR A 168 -9.44 -2.45 20.46
N GLY A 169 -8.51 -3.40 20.33
CA GLY A 169 -8.30 -4.17 19.08
C GLY A 169 -7.14 -3.61 18.26
N VAL A 170 -7.10 -3.91 16.95
CA VAL A 170 -6.03 -3.43 16.06
C VAL A 170 -6.55 -2.34 15.12
N ILE A 171 -5.75 -1.29 14.94
CA ILE A 171 -6.02 -0.22 13.99
C ILE A 171 -4.82 0.03 13.08
N LEU A 172 -5.10 0.14 11.78
CA LEU A 172 -4.13 0.58 10.78
C LEU A 172 -4.10 2.10 10.70
N ILE A 173 -2.91 2.67 10.85
CA ILE A 173 -2.66 4.11 10.91
C ILE A 173 -1.48 4.44 10.00
N PRO A 174 -1.51 5.52 9.21
CA PRO A 174 -0.36 5.97 8.44
C PRO A 174 0.88 6.11 9.32
N LEU A 175 2.01 5.56 8.90
CA LEU A 175 3.26 5.59 9.68
C LEU A 175 3.60 6.98 10.23
N ASP A 176 3.37 8.00 9.41
CA ASP A 176 3.65 9.39 9.77
C ASP A 176 2.95 9.88 11.02
N ASP A 177 1.75 9.36 11.26
CA ASP A 177 0.86 9.79 12.34
C ASP A 177 1.08 8.99 13.63
N LEU A 178 1.72 7.81 13.50
CA LEU A 178 1.91 6.86 14.59
C LEU A 178 2.63 7.46 15.81
N PRO A 179 3.77 8.18 15.71
CA PRO A 179 4.43 8.74 16.88
C PRO A 179 3.55 9.73 17.66
N THR A 180 2.83 10.60 16.94
CA THR A 180 1.96 11.60 17.57
C THR A 180 0.75 10.95 18.23
N LEU A 181 0.16 9.91 17.63
CA LEU A 181 -0.99 9.21 18.19
C LEU A 181 -0.60 8.37 19.42
N LEU A 182 0.58 7.73 19.43
CA LEU A 182 1.10 7.06 20.63
C LEU A 182 1.24 8.01 21.82
N ALA A 183 1.69 9.25 21.58
CA ALA A 183 1.80 10.26 22.62
C ALA A 183 0.44 10.77 23.13
N ARG A 184 -0.58 10.80 22.26
CA ARG A 184 -1.94 11.29 22.58
C ARG A 184 -2.86 10.22 23.14
N LEU A 185 -2.55 8.94 22.94
CA LEU A 185 -3.34 7.79 23.38
C LEU A 185 -2.54 6.94 24.38
N PRO A 186 -2.50 7.32 25.67
CA PRO A 186 -1.68 6.62 26.67
C PRO A 186 -2.12 5.17 26.93
N GLY A 187 -3.35 4.80 26.53
CA GLY A 187 -3.84 3.42 26.58
C GLY A 187 -3.55 2.58 25.33
N ALA A 188 -3.00 3.19 24.28
CA ALA A 188 -2.62 2.50 23.06
C ALA A 188 -1.17 2.02 23.13
N ALA A 189 -0.86 0.98 22.36
CA ALA A 189 0.47 0.38 22.31
C ALA A 189 0.83 -0.04 20.88
N LEU A 190 2.12 -0.26 20.65
CA LEU A 190 2.58 -1.01 19.49
C LEU A 190 2.35 -2.51 19.71
N PRO A 191 2.15 -3.30 18.65
CA PRO A 191 2.03 -4.75 18.78
C PRO A 191 3.31 -5.37 19.34
N ASP A 192 3.16 -6.40 20.17
CA ASP A 192 4.28 -7.23 20.61
C ASP A 192 4.68 -8.17 19.46
N LEU A 193 5.96 -8.11 19.08
CA LEU A 193 6.53 -8.93 18.01
C LEU A 193 7.26 -10.16 18.55
N THR A 194 7.19 -10.43 19.85
CA THR A 194 7.90 -11.55 20.45
C THR A 194 7.45 -12.87 19.82
N GLY A 195 8.38 -13.56 19.15
CA GLY A 195 8.11 -14.80 18.45
C GLY A 195 7.46 -14.64 17.07
N PHE A 196 7.23 -13.41 16.60
CA PHE A 196 6.79 -13.15 15.23
C PHE A 196 7.98 -13.19 14.27
N GLN A 197 7.80 -13.87 13.14
CA GLN A 197 8.68 -13.82 11.98
C GLN A 197 7.81 -13.86 10.71
N PRO A 198 8.10 -13.03 9.69
CA PRO A 198 7.45 -13.14 8.39
C PRO A 198 7.60 -14.55 7.81
N GLY A 199 6.51 -15.10 7.31
CA GLY A 199 6.40 -16.45 6.81
C GLY A 199 6.26 -16.51 5.29
N GLU A 200 5.57 -17.56 4.85
CA GLU A 200 5.45 -17.89 3.44
C GLU A 200 4.56 -16.91 2.67
N VAL A 201 3.50 -16.37 3.30
CA VAL A 201 2.59 -15.40 2.66
C VAL A 201 3.37 -14.12 2.36
N SER A 202 4.19 -13.67 3.31
CA SER A 202 5.11 -12.54 3.10
C SER A 202 6.08 -12.79 1.95
N ARG A 203 6.67 -13.99 1.89
CA ARG A 203 7.68 -14.34 0.88
C ARG A 203 7.10 -14.38 -0.53
N VAL A 204 5.94 -15.02 -0.71
CA VAL A 204 5.27 -15.13 -2.03
C VAL A 204 4.78 -13.75 -2.49
N ARG A 205 4.22 -12.95 -1.57
CA ARG A 205 3.83 -11.55 -1.86
C ARG A 205 5.02 -10.71 -2.32
N ALA A 206 6.17 -10.82 -1.64
CA ALA A 206 7.40 -10.11 -2.03
C ALA A 206 7.86 -10.48 -3.43
N LEU A 207 7.78 -11.76 -3.80
CA LEU A 207 8.11 -12.23 -5.15
C LEU A 207 7.18 -11.61 -6.21
N ALA A 208 5.87 -11.62 -5.96
CA ALA A 208 4.90 -11.01 -6.86
C ALA A 208 5.11 -9.50 -6.99
N ASP A 209 5.31 -8.78 -5.88
CA ASP A 209 5.57 -7.34 -5.89
C ASP A 209 6.84 -6.97 -6.67
N ARG A 210 7.90 -7.77 -6.52
CA ARG A 210 9.14 -7.61 -7.31
C ARG A 210 8.87 -7.81 -8.80
N ALA A 211 8.15 -8.87 -9.17
CA ALA A 211 7.83 -9.18 -10.57
C ALA A 211 6.93 -8.14 -11.24
N TRP A 212 6.06 -7.46 -10.49
CA TRP A 212 5.28 -6.33 -10.97
C TRP A 212 6.10 -5.04 -11.13
N GLN A 213 7.25 -4.94 -10.47
CA GLN A 213 8.10 -3.75 -10.43
C GLN A 213 9.49 -4.01 -10.99
N LEU A 214 9.55 -4.60 -12.19
CA LEU A 214 10.81 -4.93 -12.85
C LEU A 214 11.76 -3.72 -12.90
N ARG A 215 13.04 -4.00 -12.66
CA ARG A 215 14.14 -3.05 -12.78
C ARG A 215 15.16 -3.62 -13.76
N GLU A 216 15.99 -2.73 -14.30
CA GLU A 216 16.99 -3.09 -15.30
C GLU A 216 18.01 -4.12 -14.77
N GLU A 217 18.31 -4.11 -13.48
CA GLU A 217 19.23 -5.04 -12.84
C GLU A 217 18.66 -6.43 -12.52
N ASP A 218 17.37 -6.68 -12.76
CA ASP A 218 16.75 -7.96 -12.39
C ASP A 218 17.22 -9.12 -13.29
N ASP A 219 17.49 -10.27 -12.67
CA ASP A 219 17.58 -11.54 -13.40
C ASP A 219 16.16 -12.07 -13.72
N LEU A 220 15.68 -11.71 -14.90
CA LEU A 220 14.33 -12.06 -15.38
C LEU A 220 14.10 -13.57 -15.45
N ASN A 221 15.13 -14.36 -15.78
CA ASN A 221 15.01 -15.82 -15.84
C ASN A 221 14.88 -16.41 -14.44
N ALA A 222 15.66 -15.92 -13.48
CA ALA A 222 15.56 -16.34 -12.10
C ALA A 222 14.20 -15.98 -11.48
N LEU A 223 13.67 -14.78 -11.79
CA LEU A 223 12.34 -14.35 -11.36
C LEU A 223 11.23 -15.24 -11.95
N LEU A 224 11.26 -15.52 -13.27
CA LEU A 224 10.32 -16.44 -13.90
C LEU A 224 10.37 -17.85 -13.27
N ALA A 225 11.58 -18.38 -13.07
CA ALA A 225 11.77 -19.69 -12.44
C ALA A 225 11.32 -19.72 -10.97
N ALA A 226 11.40 -18.59 -10.26
CA ALA A 226 10.83 -18.46 -8.92
C ALA A 226 9.30 -18.48 -8.97
N LEU A 227 8.67 -17.63 -9.80
CA LEU A 227 7.22 -17.57 -9.96
C LEU A 227 6.61 -18.92 -10.36
N ASP A 228 7.30 -19.68 -11.23
CA ASP A 228 6.81 -20.98 -11.69
C ASP A 228 6.74 -22.04 -10.61
N ARG A 229 7.64 -21.98 -9.62
CA ARG A 229 7.69 -22.91 -8.50
C ARG A 229 6.59 -22.66 -7.47
N GLU A 230 6.04 -21.45 -7.42
CA GLU A 230 5.03 -21.08 -6.44
C GLU A 230 3.63 -21.56 -6.85
N ALA A 231 2.92 -22.18 -5.90
CA ALA A 231 1.51 -22.52 -6.08
C ALA A 231 0.58 -21.31 -5.88
N GLY A 232 1.07 -20.25 -5.22
CA GLY A 232 0.26 -19.14 -4.72
C GLY A 232 -0.44 -19.47 -3.41
N ASP A 233 -1.07 -18.45 -2.84
CA ASP A 233 -1.88 -18.53 -1.62
C ASP A 233 -3.14 -17.65 -1.75
N ARG A 234 -3.90 -17.44 -0.68
CA ARG A 234 -5.12 -16.63 -0.74
C ARG A 234 -4.84 -15.16 -1.02
N VAL A 235 -3.76 -14.62 -0.45
CA VAL A 235 -3.35 -13.21 -0.59
C VAL A 235 -2.71 -12.97 -1.96
N THR A 236 -1.93 -13.94 -2.44
CA THR A 236 -1.22 -13.90 -3.72
C THR A 236 -1.57 -15.17 -4.52
N PRO A 237 -2.76 -15.22 -5.17
CA PRO A 237 -3.22 -16.41 -5.85
C PRO A 237 -2.38 -16.74 -7.08
N ARG A 238 -2.45 -18.00 -7.54
CA ARG A 238 -1.72 -18.46 -8.72
C ARG A 238 -1.96 -17.60 -9.96
N ALA A 239 -3.21 -17.13 -10.14
CA ALA A 239 -3.57 -16.25 -11.25
C ALA A 239 -2.77 -14.94 -11.24
N GLU A 240 -2.47 -14.38 -10.05
CA GLU A 240 -1.62 -13.20 -9.94
C GLU A 240 -0.17 -13.50 -10.30
N LEU A 241 0.38 -14.62 -9.82
CA LEU A 241 1.74 -15.04 -10.17
C LEU A 241 1.91 -15.25 -11.68
N ASP A 242 0.88 -15.81 -12.32
CA ASP A 242 0.86 -15.97 -13.77
C ASP A 242 0.80 -14.62 -14.51
N ALA A 243 0.02 -13.67 -14.00
CA ALA A 243 -0.05 -12.32 -14.56
C ALA A 243 1.26 -11.53 -14.36
N ALA A 244 1.92 -11.71 -13.21
CA ALA A 244 3.24 -11.14 -12.95
C ALA A 244 4.30 -11.73 -13.90
N ALA A 245 4.29 -13.06 -14.10
CA ALA A 245 5.16 -13.74 -15.07
C ALA A 245 4.91 -13.23 -16.50
N ALA A 246 3.64 -12.99 -16.87
CA ALA A 246 3.30 -12.42 -18.17
C ALA A 246 3.90 -11.03 -18.39
N SER A 247 4.01 -10.22 -17.33
CA SER A 247 4.65 -8.90 -17.40
C SER A 247 6.14 -9.01 -17.71
N ILE A 248 6.82 -10.05 -17.22
CA ILE A 248 8.21 -10.34 -17.59
C ILE A 248 8.31 -10.74 -19.06
N HIS A 249 7.44 -11.65 -19.53
CA HIS A 249 7.40 -12.02 -20.95
C HIS A 249 7.15 -10.81 -21.86
N LEU A 250 6.22 -9.93 -21.47
CA LEU A 250 5.94 -8.69 -22.20
C LEU A 250 7.16 -7.76 -22.24
N ALA A 251 7.87 -7.62 -21.12
CA ALA A 251 9.05 -6.76 -21.03
C ALA A 251 10.20 -7.19 -21.97
N VAL A 252 10.33 -8.50 -22.24
CA VAL A 252 11.32 -9.03 -23.20
C VAL A 252 10.78 -9.21 -24.62
N GLY A 253 9.53 -8.80 -24.88
CA GLY A 253 8.90 -8.91 -26.20
C GLY A 253 8.36 -10.30 -26.56
N ASP A 254 8.31 -11.24 -25.61
CA ASP A 254 7.67 -12.55 -25.80
C ASP A 254 6.14 -12.43 -25.65
N LEU A 255 5.51 -11.86 -26.66
CA LEU A 255 4.04 -11.69 -26.70
C LEU A 255 3.28 -13.04 -26.64
N PRO A 256 3.69 -14.12 -27.32
CA PRO A 256 3.04 -15.42 -27.20
C PRO A 256 3.11 -16.00 -25.77
N GLY A 257 4.26 -15.88 -25.11
CA GLY A 257 4.43 -16.28 -23.71
C GLY A 257 3.55 -15.47 -22.76
N ALA A 258 3.55 -14.15 -22.92
CA ALA A 258 2.70 -13.24 -22.15
C ALA A 258 1.21 -13.57 -22.31
N ARG A 259 0.74 -13.78 -23.55
CA ARG A 259 -0.65 -14.15 -23.84
C ARG A 259 -1.03 -15.44 -23.13
N THR A 260 -0.22 -16.49 -23.27
CA THR A 260 -0.49 -17.81 -22.69
C THR A 260 -0.67 -17.72 -21.17
N ARG A 261 0.21 -16.96 -20.51
CA ARG A 261 0.16 -16.72 -19.06
C ARG A 261 -1.09 -15.94 -18.64
N LEU A 262 -1.41 -14.85 -19.35
CA LEU A 262 -2.58 -14.01 -19.04
C LEU A 262 -3.90 -14.71 -19.32
N GLU A 263 -3.98 -15.53 -20.37
CA GLU A 263 -5.16 -16.35 -20.63
C GLU A 263 -5.34 -17.37 -19.50
N ARG A 264 -4.27 -18.05 -19.07
CA ARG A 264 -4.36 -18.95 -17.91
C ARG A 264 -4.81 -18.21 -16.65
N ALA A 265 -4.24 -17.03 -16.37
CA ALA A 265 -4.66 -16.21 -15.24
C ALA A 265 -6.14 -15.82 -15.33
N ALA A 266 -6.60 -15.37 -16.50
CA ALA A 266 -7.98 -14.96 -16.73
C ALA A 266 -8.99 -16.12 -16.56
N HIS A 267 -8.62 -17.33 -16.99
CA HIS A 267 -9.47 -18.52 -16.80
C HIS A 267 -9.52 -18.99 -15.34
N ALA A 268 -8.54 -18.62 -14.53
CA ALA A 268 -8.45 -18.96 -13.12
C ALA A 268 -9.05 -17.90 -12.19
N LEU A 269 -9.59 -16.79 -12.70
CA LEU A 269 -10.23 -15.75 -11.89
C LEU A 269 -11.53 -16.28 -11.25
N ASP A 270 -11.73 -15.96 -9.98
CA ASP A 270 -12.95 -16.28 -9.22
C ASP A 270 -13.29 -15.17 -8.20
N ASP A 271 -14.48 -15.24 -7.61
CA ASP A 271 -14.99 -14.23 -6.66
C ASP A 271 -14.28 -14.24 -5.29
N GLY A 272 -13.44 -15.24 -5.00
CA GLY A 272 -12.68 -15.38 -3.76
C GLY A 272 -11.29 -14.73 -3.80
N GLN A 273 -10.91 -14.14 -4.94
CA GLN A 273 -9.60 -13.54 -5.17
C GLN A 273 -9.57 -12.03 -4.85
N PRO A 274 -8.37 -11.43 -4.72
CA PRO A 274 -8.20 -9.98 -4.65
C PRO A 274 -9.03 -9.24 -5.69
N ARG A 275 -9.85 -8.27 -5.25
CA ARG A 275 -10.81 -7.57 -6.11
C ARG A 275 -10.13 -6.84 -7.27
N SER A 276 -8.88 -6.39 -7.10
CA SER A 276 -8.14 -5.68 -8.14
C SER A 276 -7.64 -6.59 -9.27
N LEU A 277 -7.48 -7.89 -9.01
CA LEU A 277 -6.74 -8.82 -9.87
C LEU A 277 -7.39 -8.98 -11.25
N ALA A 278 -8.71 -9.11 -11.31
CA ALA A 278 -9.43 -9.25 -12.58
C ALA A 278 -9.16 -8.05 -13.52
N GLY A 279 -9.17 -6.83 -12.97
CA GLY A 279 -8.87 -5.62 -13.74
C GLY A 279 -7.44 -5.62 -14.28
N LEU A 280 -6.45 -5.96 -13.43
CA LEU A 280 -5.04 -6.01 -13.81
C LEU A 280 -4.77 -7.05 -14.92
N VAL A 281 -5.30 -8.27 -14.75
CA VAL A 281 -5.14 -9.36 -15.73
C VAL A 281 -5.76 -8.98 -17.07
N LEU A 282 -7.01 -8.50 -17.07
CA LEU A 282 -7.73 -8.17 -18.29
C LEU A 282 -7.12 -6.97 -19.01
N ALA A 283 -6.71 -5.92 -18.29
CA ALA A 283 -6.07 -4.76 -18.90
C ALA A 283 -4.76 -5.16 -19.60
N ARG A 284 -3.93 -5.99 -18.94
CA ARG A 284 -2.68 -6.47 -19.52
C ARG A 284 -2.92 -7.42 -20.70
N LEU A 285 -3.93 -8.28 -20.62
CA LEU A 285 -4.33 -9.16 -21.73
C LEU A 285 -4.79 -8.36 -22.96
N GLY A 286 -5.51 -7.26 -22.75
CA GLY A 286 -5.88 -6.34 -23.82
C GLY A 286 -4.64 -5.76 -24.53
N GLN A 287 -3.64 -5.31 -23.77
CA GLN A 287 -2.40 -4.76 -24.33
C GLN A 287 -1.63 -5.81 -25.14
N VAL A 288 -1.51 -7.03 -24.63
CA VAL A 288 -0.85 -8.12 -25.37
C VAL A 288 -1.60 -8.46 -26.66
N ARG A 289 -2.93 -8.44 -26.64
CA ARG A 289 -3.76 -8.67 -27.84
C ARG A 289 -3.56 -7.57 -28.89
N ASP A 290 -3.53 -6.30 -28.47
CA ASP A 290 -3.22 -5.20 -29.39
C ASP A 290 -1.83 -5.37 -30.01
N ALA A 291 -0.81 -5.68 -29.20
CA ALA A 291 0.57 -5.88 -29.66
C ALA A 291 0.70 -7.07 -30.64
N LEU A 292 -0.19 -8.07 -30.55
CA LEU A 292 -0.28 -9.20 -31.47
C LEU A 292 -1.12 -8.92 -32.72
N GLY A 293 -1.76 -7.75 -32.81
CA GLY A 293 -2.65 -7.38 -33.92
C GLY A 293 -4.11 -7.81 -33.75
N ASP A 294 -4.48 -8.40 -32.61
CA ASP A 294 -5.83 -8.89 -32.29
C ASP A 294 -6.74 -7.75 -31.77
N ARG A 295 -6.83 -6.66 -32.53
CA ARG A 295 -7.45 -5.39 -32.11
C ARG A 295 -8.89 -5.53 -31.61
N GLU A 296 -9.71 -6.31 -32.31
CA GLU A 296 -11.12 -6.49 -31.92
C GLU A 296 -11.26 -7.21 -30.58
N LEU A 297 -10.42 -8.21 -30.32
CA LEU A 297 -10.37 -8.90 -29.03
C LEU A 297 -9.83 -7.99 -27.93
N ALA A 298 -8.79 -7.20 -28.22
CA ALA A 298 -8.26 -6.22 -27.27
C ALA A 298 -9.34 -5.23 -26.82
N GLN A 299 -10.07 -4.61 -27.77
CA GLN A 299 -11.16 -3.67 -27.45
C GLN A 299 -12.27 -4.31 -26.60
N ARG A 300 -12.66 -5.55 -26.89
CA ARG A 300 -13.61 -6.28 -26.03
C ARG A 300 -13.07 -6.49 -24.62
N THR A 301 -11.78 -6.80 -24.50
CA THR A 301 -11.11 -6.99 -23.21
C THR A 301 -11.08 -5.70 -22.40
N TYR A 302 -10.73 -4.57 -23.02
CA TYR A 302 -10.73 -3.26 -22.34
C TYR A 302 -12.13 -2.83 -21.89
N ARG A 303 -13.17 -3.06 -22.73
CA ARG A 303 -14.56 -2.80 -22.30
C ARG A 303 -14.95 -3.67 -21.12
N ALA A 304 -14.47 -4.92 -21.05
CA ALA A 304 -14.71 -5.78 -19.90
C ALA A 304 -14.07 -5.22 -18.62
N VAL A 305 -12.85 -4.67 -18.69
CA VAL A 305 -12.20 -3.99 -17.54
C VAL A 305 -13.09 -2.86 -17.01
N LEU A 306 -13.61 -2.01 -17.89
CA LEU A 306 -14.45 -0.87 -17.50
C LEU A 306 -15.83 -1.28 -16.99
N ALA A 307 -16.25 -2.52 -17.23
CA ALA A 307 -17.51 -3.07 -16.74
C ALA A 307 -17.37 -3.79 -15.38
N LEU A 308 -16.16 -3.97 -14.85
CA LEU A 308 -15.94 -4.60 -13.54
C LEU A 308 -16.49 -3.73 -12.41
N ASN A 309 -17.04 -4.38 -11.37
CA ASN A 309 -17.46 -3.72 -10.13
C ASN A 309 -16.30 -2.97 -9.47
N HIS A 310 -15.10 -3.53 -9.56
CA HIS A 310 -13.87 -2.86 -9.19
C HIS A 310 -12.77 -3.22 -10.19
N ALA A 311 -12.07 -2.19 -10.67
CA ALA A 311 -10.83 -2.30 -11.42
C ALA A 311 -9.91 -1.19 -10.91
N PRO A 312 -8.63 -1.49 -10.62
CA PRO A 312 -7.73 -0.47 -10.11
C PRO A 312 -7.50 0.61 -11.16
N GLN A 313 -7.15 1.81 -10.71
CA GLN A 313 -7.05 3.00 -11.56
C GLN A 313 -6.06 2.79 -12.70
N VAL A 314 -4.95 2.09 -12.46
CA VAL A 314 -3.98 1.74 -13.51
C VAL A 314 -4.58 0.86 -14.60
N ALA A 315 -5.44 -0.09 -14.25
CA ALA A 315 -6.12 -0.97 -15.21
C ALA A 315 -7.20 -0.21 -15.99
N ARG A 316 -7.95 0.66 -15.31
CA ARG A 316 -8.95 1.54 -15.95
C ARG A 316 -8.28 2.47 -16.96
N ALA A 317 -7.21 3.16 -16.55
CA ALA A 317 -6.46 4.05 -17.41
C ALA A 317 -5.89 3.32 -18.63
N ALA A 318 -5.30 2.13 -18.42
CA ALA A 318 -4.80 1.29 -19.51
C ALA A 318 -5.91 0.86 -20.48
N ALA A 319 -7.10 0.53 -19.97
CA ALA A 319 -8.25 0.16 -20.80
C ALA A 319 -8.82 1.36 -21.58
N GLU A 320 -8.93 2.53 -20.94
CA GLU A 320 -9.36 3.76 -21.59
C GLU A 320 -8.39 4.21 -22.69
N GLU A 321 -7.09 4.15 -22.42
CA GLU A 321 -6.04 4.40 -23.41
C GLU A 321 -6.12 3.39 -24.55
N GLY A 322 -6.17 2.10 -24.23
CA GLY A 322 -6.28 1.02 -25.19
C GLY A 322 -7.52 1.12 -26.09
N LEU A 323 -8.63 1.69 -25.61
CA LEU A 323 -9.81 1.94 -26.44
C LEU A 323 -9.64 3.13 -27.40
N ARG A 324 -8.87 4.13 -27.00
CA ARG A 324 -8.54 5.30 -27.84
C ARG A 324 -7.51 4.95 -28.90
N GLU A 325 -6.43 4.30 -28.49
CA GLU A 325 -5.30 3.95 -29.34
C GLU A 325 -4.87 2.50 -29.10
N ALA A 326 -4.47 1.80 -30.15
CA ALA A 326 -3.98 0.43 -29.99
C ALA A 326 -2.64 0.44 -29.26
N PHE A 327 -2.49 -0.40 -28.23
CA PHE A 327 -1.22 -0.53 -27.54
C PHE A 327 -0.14 -1.07 -28.50
N ALA A 328 1.01 -0.40 -28.54
CA ALA A 328 2.20 -0.84 -29.25
C ALA A 328 3.35 -1.06 -28.26
N LEU A 329 4.00 -2.23 -28.35
CA LEU A 329 5.19 -2.51 -27.55
C LEU A 329 6.40 -1.84 -28.22
N HIS A 330 7.03 -0.90 -27.51
CA HIS A 330 8.30 -0.31 -27.91
C HIS A 330 9.39 -0.85 -26.98
N LEU A 331 10.26 -1.71 -27.52
CA LEU A 331 11.46 -2.15 -26.83
C LEU A 331 12.54 -1.08 -27.04
N ASN A 332 12.99 -0.47 -25.95
CA ASN A 332 14.11 0.48 -25.95
C ASN A 332 15.45 -0.25 -25.96
#